data_AF-W6NEE3-F1
#
_entry.id   AF-W6NEE3-F1
#
_cell.length_a   1.000
_cell.length_b   1.000
_cell.length_c   1.000
_cell.angle_alpha   90.00
_cell.angle_beta   90.00
_cell.angle_gamma   90.00
#
_symmetry.space_group_name_H-M   'P 1'
#
loop_
_entity.id
_entity.type
_entity.pdbx_description
1 polymer ?
#
loop_
_entity_poly.entity_id
_entity_poly.type
_entity_poly.pdbx_seq_one_letter_code
_entity_poly.pdbx_strand_id
1 'polypeptide(L)'
;MLWVKAEVNLKILGRELLARKFKGENMMLAMDLIEFDPLYTKVFELVFGGILICDSIHCAKEVVYDSQVKLRAVTARGDDLKPTGTMSGGAPDKRGPLLLDLKDYTTFKSEIAVKEAEIAKLGKEVAKYDKVRGRYSELKDKLERASARLEALRESFKDGPLQQLSDEIKVLEKDLPECDAKLREMTQQAKELNDRINAYEERKRNEQAFIEKAKRTAQKESDAAEKRLEQAKRDFEKLSDSLTSTRGTLATMKEQIAKEEEALLSSKSRVDEFHDRIAAIEERRKVAE
;
A
#
# COMPACT_ATOMS: atom_id res chain seq x y z
N MET A 1 32.65 78.19 57.30
CA MET A 1 32.63 76.70 57.32
C MET A 1 33.68 76.10 58.25
N LEU A 2 34.95 76.54 58.23
CA LEU A 2 35.99 76.06 59.15
C LEU A 2 35.69 76.34 60.65
N TRP A 3 35.05 77.47 60.96
CA TRP A 3 34.70 77.85 62.33
C TRP A 3 33.64 76.95 62.97
N VAL A 4 32.59 76.56 62.22
CA VAL A 4 31.54 75.65 62.71
C VAL A 4 32.13 74.26 62.99
N LYS A 5 33.06 73.79 62.14
CA LYS A 5 33.73 72.50 62.32
C LYS A 5 34.69 72.49 63.52
N ALA A 6 35.38 73.61 63.77
CA ALA A 6 36.23 73.79 64.95
C ALA A 6 35.41 73.87 66.26
N GLU A 7 34.25 74.54 66.22
CA GLU A 7 33.37 74.69 67.38
C GLU A 7 32.64 73.38 67.74
N VAL A 8 32.25 72.59 66.74
CA VAL A 8 31.71 71.24 66.93
C VAL A 8 32.79 70.30 67.49
N ASN A 9 34.03 70.36 66.98
CA ASN A 9 35.16 69.58 67.53
C ASN A 9 35.52 69.96 68.98
N LEU A 10 35.45 71.24 69.35
CA LEU A 10 35.64 71.67 70.74
C LEU A 10 34.55 71.11 71.67
N LYS A 11 33.31 71.09 71.22
CA LYS A 11 32.17 70.54 71.97
C LYS A 11 32.22 69.02 72.09
N ILE A 12 32.79 68.33 71.08
CA ILE A 12 33.08 66.88 71.12
C ILE A 12 34.15 66.58 72.19
N LEU A 13 35.21 67.39 72.27
CA LEU A 13 36.24 67.29 73.32
C LEU A 13 35.68 67.54 74.73
N GLY A 14 34.80 68.53 74.89
CA GLY A 14 34.08 68.78 76.15
C GLY A 14 33.17 67.60 76.55
N ARG A 15 32.59 66.90 75.57
CA ARG A 15 31.80 65.68 75.78
C ARG A 15 32.63 64.54 76.39
N GLU A 16 33.84 64.30 75.92
CA GLU A 16 34.71 63.23 76.47
C GLU A 16 35.08 63.49 77.94
N LEU A 17 35.26 64.76 78.30
CA LEU A 17 35.54 65.19 79.69
C LEU A 17 34.32 65.00 80.60
N LEU A 18 33.12 65.35 80.13
CA LEU A 18 31.88 65.12 80.87
C LEU A 18 31.52 63.63 80.97
N ALA A 19 31.76 62.85 79.93
CA ALA A 19 31.57 61.39 79.96
C ALA A 19 32.47 60.71 81.01
N ARG A 20 33.67 61.24 81.27
CA ARG A 20 34.54 60.78 82.37
C ARG A 20 34.03 61.16 83.76
N LYS A 21 33.26 62.25 83.88
CA LYS A 21 32.66 62.75 85.13
C LYS A 21 31.46 61.88 85.55
N PHE A 22 30.64 61.44 84.60
CA PHE A 22 29.50 60.55 84.83
C PHE A 22 29.87 59.09 84.54
N LYS A 23 30.73 58.50 85.38
CA LYS A 23 31.07 57.07 85.30
C LYS A 23 29.84 56.22 85.59
N GLY A 24 29.13 55.80 84.55
CA GLY A 24 27.97 54.90 84.63
C GLY A 24 26.73 55.36 83.88
N GLU A 25 26.69 56.58 83.34
CA GLU A 25 25.59 57.05 82.47
C GLU A 25 26.10 57.24 81.04
N ASN A 26 25.33 56.78 80.04
CA ASN A 26 25.73 56.92 78.65
C ASN A 26 25.31 58.27 78.08
N MET A 27 26.21 58.88 77.31
CA MET A 27 25.95 60.08 76.53
C MET A 27 26.36 59.87 75.08
N MET A 28 25.38 59.86 74.19
CA MET A 28 25.56 59.61 72.76
C MET A 28 25.11 60.81 71.93
N LEU A 29 25.77 61.08 70.81
CA LEU A 29 25.27 62.07 69.85
C LEU A 29 24.11 61.43 69.11
N ALA A 30 23.02 62.19 68.89
CA ALA A 30 21.88 61.67 68.14
C ALA A 30 22.28 61.21 66.72
N MET A 31 23.29 61.87 66.14
CA MET A 31 23.87 61.52 64.84
C MET A 31 24.53 60.13 64.82
N ASP A 32 25.08 59.67 65.95
CA ASP A 32 25.76 58.37 66.07
C ASP A 32 24.75 57.20 66.16
N LEU A 33 23.47 57.51 66.40
CA LEU A 33 22.40 56.54 66.67
C LEU A 33 21.46 56.29 65.49
N ILE A 34 21.69 56.96 64.36
CA ILE A 34 20.85 56.89 63.18
C ILE A 34 21.67 56.48 61.95
N GLU A 35 21.08 55.66 61.11
CA GLU A 35 21.61 55.31 59.79
C GLU A 35 20.86 56.09 58.73
N PHE A 36 21.58 56.71 57.81
CA PHE A 36 21.01 57.49 56.71
C PHE A 36 21.95 57.45 55.50
N ASP A 37 21.41 57.75 54.33
CA ASP A 37 22.21 57.85 53.10
C ASP A 37 23.19 59.04 53.20
N PRO A 38 24.51 58.83 52.98
CA PRO A 38 25.54 59.86 53.05
C PRO A 38 25.23 61.12 52.23
N LEU A 39 24.41 61.03 51.19
CA LEU A 39 23.94 62.18 50.41
C LEU A 39 23.27 63.25 51.30
N TYR A 40 22.60 62.85 52.38
CA TYR A 40 21.85 63.72 53.28
C TYR A 40 22.61 64.14 54.54
N THR A 41 23.92 63.85 54.64
CA THR A 41 24.74 64.12 55.84
C THR A 41 24.55 65.54 56.39
N LYS A 42 24.58 66.58 55.53
CA LYS A 42 24.42 67.98 55.96
C LYS A 42 23.04 68.28 56.55
N VAL A 43 22.00 67.59 56.07
CA VAL A 43 20.62 67.77 56.57
C VAL A 43 20.51 67.16 57.96
N PHE A 44 21.02 65.94 58.13
CA PHE A 44 21.03 65.27 59.43
C PHE A 44 21.97 65.94 60.44
N GLU A 45 23.12 66.49 60.01
CA GLU A 45 23.99 67.32 60.85
C GLU A 45 23.25 68.57 61.38
N LEU A 46 22.43 69.21 60.55
CA LEU A 46 21.64 70.38 60.96
C LEU A 46 20.54 70.01 61.98
N VAL A 47 19.89 68.86 61.80
CA VAL A 47 18.76 68.44 62.65
C VAL A 47 19.24 67.77 63.95
N PHE A 48 20.26 66.91 63.88
CA PHE A 48 20.69 66.04 64.98
C PHE A 48 22.11 66.32 65.49
N GLY A 49 22.94 67.07 64.75
CA GLY A 49 24.34 67.32 65.13
C GLY A 49 24.53 68.16 66.40
N GLY A 50 23.48 68.86 66.84
CA GLY A 50 23.48 69.62 68.10
C GLY A 50 22.73 68.96 69.27
N ILE A 51 22.34 67.68 69.12
CA ILE A 51 21.50 66.97 70.09
C ILE A 51 22.28 65.83 70.75
N LEU A 52 22.38 65.88 72.07
CA LEU A 52 22.94 64.80 72.90
C LEU A 52 21.82 63.99 73.53
N ILE A 53 21.97 62.67 73.52
CA ILE A 53 21.05 61.74 74.17
C ILE A 53 21.70 61.25 75.45
N CYS A 54 21.00 61.43 76.56
CA CYS A 54 21.46 61.10 77.92
C CYS A 54 20.52 60.07 78.57
N ASP A 55 21.05 59.19 79.41
CA ASP A 55 20.21 58.21 80.12
C ASP A 55 19.35 58.86 81.23
N SER A 56 19.86 59.90 81.90
CA SER A 56 19.23 60.55 83.04
C SER A 56 19.06 62.05 82.84
N ILE A 57 18.01 62.62 83.44
CA ILE A 57 17.78 64.07 83.49
C ILE A 57 18.89 64.81 84.26
N HIS A 58 19.56 64.14 85.20
CA HIS A 58 20.67 64.73 85.94
C HIS A 58 21.86 65.01 85.01
N CYS A 59 22.26 64.02 84.21
CA CYS A 59 23.31 64.21 83.20
C CYS A 59 22.88 65.23 82.14
N ALA A 60 21.63 65.17 81.66
CA ALA A 60 21.13 66.15 80.70
C ALA A 60 21.26 67.61 81.19
N LYS A 61 20.95 67.89 82.47
CA LYS A 61 21.10 69.24 83.05
C LYS A 61 22.55 69.69 83.09
N GLU A 62 23.45 68.84 83.55
CA GLU A 62 24.87 69.15 83.69
C GLU A 62 25.48 69.45 82.32
N VAL A 63 25.12 68.67 81.30
CA VAL A 63 25.63 68.83 79.93
C VAL A 63 25.10 70.09 79.24
N VAL A 64 23.82 70.41 79.43
CA VAL A 64 23.18 71.57 78.79
C VAL A 64 23.71 72.90 79.33
N TYR A 65 24.00 72.96 80.64
CA TYR A 65 24.48 74.17 81.30
C TYR A 65 26.00 74.23 81.47
N ASP A 66 26.74 73.18 81.11
CA ASP A 66 28.19 73.19 81.12
C ASP A 66 28.74 74.24 80.15
N SER A 67 29.73 75.01 80.62
CA SER A 67 30.30 76.14 79.87
C SER A 67 31.01 75.75 78.57
N GLN A 68 31.51 74.51 78.46
CA GLN A 68 32.28 73.99 77.34
C GLN A 68 31.40 73.29 76.29
N VAL A 69 30.25 72.72 76.69
CA VAL A 69 29.38 71.95 75.80
C VAL A 69 28.17 72.76 75.30
N LYS A 70 27.30 73.25 76.19
CA LYS A 70 26.08 74.02 75.85
C LYS A 70 25.28 73.48 74.66
N LEU A 71 25.02 72.18 74.64
CA LEU A 71 24.22 71.51 73.60
C LEU A 71 22.83 71.13 74.13
N ARG A 72 21.86 70.93 73.23
CA ARG A 72 20.53 70.42 73.58
C ARG A 72 20.67 68.97 74.03
N ALA A 73 20.10 68.61 75.18
CA ALA A 73 20.11 67.25 75.67
C ALA A 73 18.70 66.68 75.76
N VAL A 74 18.51 65.45 75.29
CA VAL A 74 17.25 64.71 75.35
C VAL A 74 17.46 63.43 76.14
N THR A 75 16.58 63.14 77.10
CA THR A 75 16.67 61.89 77.88
C THR A 75 16.05 60.71 77.13
N ALA A 76 16.43 59.48 77.47
CA ALA A 76 15.76 58.27 76.94
C ALA A 76 14.26 58.22 77.23
N ARG A 77 13.78 58.98 78.23
CA ARG A 77 12.36 59.11 78.59
C ARG A 77 11.62 60.20 77.80
N GLY A 78 12.33 61.01 77.02
CA GLY A 78 11.75 62.07 76.19
C GLY A 78 11.76 63.47 76.82
N ASP A 79 12.48 63.69 77.92
CA ASP A 79 12.68 65.04 78.45
C ASP A 79 13.66 65.80 77.56
N ASP A 80 13.31 67.00 77.13
CA ASP A 80 14.13 67.84 76.26
C ASP A 80 14.58 69.11 76.99
N LEU A 81 15.90 69.28 77.09
CA LEU A 81 16.56 70.39 77.75
C LEU A 81 17.36 71.20 76.73
N LYS A 82 17.07 72.49 76.66
CA LYS A 82 17.73 73.43 75.74
C LYS A 82 18.66 74.37 76.52
N PRO A 83 19.83 74.75 75.94
CA PRO A 83 20.74 75.72 76.55
C PRO A 83 20.11 77.11 76.79
N THR A 84 18.97 77.40 76.15
CA THR A 84 18.17 78.60 76.34
C THR A 84 17.42 78.63 77.68
N GLY A 85 17.53 77.59 78.50
CA GLY A 85 16.84 77.48 79.80
C GLY A 85 15.43 76.88 79.70
N THR A 86 15.05 76.36 78.54
CA THR A 86 13.76 75.68 78.34
C THR A 86 13.91 74.19 78.61
N MET A 87 13.07 73.65 79.49
CA MET A 87 12.96 72.21 79.74
C MET A 87 11.52 71.79 79.49
N SER A 88 11.31 70.82 78.59
CA SER A 88 10.02 70.18 78.38
C SER A 88 10.09 68.73 78.83
N GLY A 89 9.21 68.35 79.74
CA GLY A 89 9.03 67.00 80.24
C GLY A 89 7.59 66.81 80.73
N GLY A 90 7.11 65.57 80.77
CA GLY A 90 5.72 65.24 81.11
C GLY A 90 5.44 63.74 81.07
N ALA A 91 4.19 63.36 81.35
CA ALA A 91 3.77 61.99 81.15
C ALA A 91 3.81 61.65 79.64
N PRO A 92 4.35 60.48 79.25
CA PRO A 92 4.36 60.08 77.85
C PRO A 92 2.92 60.01 77.33
N ASP A 93 2.72 60.43 76.08
CA ASP A 93 1.44 60.28 75.41
C ASP A 93 1.05 58.79 75.36
N LYS A 94 -0.25 58.48 75.44
CA LYS A 94 -0.73 57.09 75.36
C LYS A 94 -0.51 56.48 73.97
N ARG A 95 -0.23 57.32 72.97
CA ARG A 95 0.15 56.91 71.63
C ARG A 95 1.59 56.37 71.68
N GLY A 96 1.75 55.13 71.25
CA GLY A 96 3.06 54.50 71.16
C GLY A 96 4.03 55.25 70.22
N PRO A 97 5.30 54.83 70.19
CA PRO A 97 6.32 55.49 69.39
C PRO A 97 6.06 55.31 67.88
N LEU A 98 5.64 56.39 67.22
CA LEU A 98 5.34 56.45 65.77
C LEU A 98 6.47 55.91 64.88
N LEU A 99 7.74 56.05 65.30
CA LEU A 99 8.89 55.55 64.54
C LEU A 99 8.96 54.02 64.50
N LEU A 100 8.43 53.31 65.51
CA LEU A 100 8.32 51.85 65.46
C LEU A 100 7.25 51.42 64.46
N ASP A 101 6.09 52.09 64.45
CA ASP A 101 5.04 51.80 63.46
C ASP A 101 5.54 52.05 62.02
N LEU A 102 6.37 53.08 61.81
CA LEU A 102 6.97 53.36 60.51
C LEU A 102 7.95 52.26 60.09
N LYS A 103 8.72 51.70 61.04
CA LYS A 103 9.61 50.58 60.78
C LYS A 103 8.82 49.37 60.30
N ASP A 104 7.76 49.00 61.01
CA ASP A 104 6.89 47.88 60.65
C ASP A 104 6.22 48.11 59.29
N TYR A 105 5.80 49.35 59.01
CA TYR A 105 5.28 49.72 57.69
C TYR A 105 6.32 49.52 56.58
N THR A 106 7.57 49.93 56.80
CA THR A 106 8.64 49.76 55.79
C THR A 106 8.98 48.28 55.55
N THR A 107 8.98 47.45 56.60
CA THR A 107 9.21 46.01 56.45
C THR A 107 8.07 45.36 55.66
N PHE A 108 6.81 45.61 56.02
CA PHE A 108 5.67 45.07 55.28
C PHE A 108 5.64 45.55 53.84
N LYS A 109 5.97 46.81 53.58
CA LYS A 109 6.07 47.33 52.21
C LYS A 109 7.13 46.60 51.40
N SER A 110 8.27 46.28 52.01
CA SER A 110 9.34 45.51 51.34
C SER A 110 8.90 44.06 51.06
N GLU A 111 8.20 43.42 51.98
CA GLU A 111 7.65 42.07 51.82
C GLU A 111 6.61 42.01 50.70
N ILE A 112 5.71 42.99 50.63
CA ILE A 112 4.73 43.13 49.55
C ILE A 112 5.45 43.23 48.20
N ALA A 113 6.45 44.10 48.09
CA ALA A 113 7.20 44.26 46.83
C ALA A 113 7.88 42.96 46.39
N VAL A 114 8.43 42.18 47.32
CA VAL A 114 9.01 40.84 47.04
C VAL A 114 7.93 39.89 46.54
N LYS A 115 6.77 39.84 47.21
CA LYS A 115 5.65 38.96 46.82
C LYS A 115 5.04 39.34 45.48
N GLU A 116 4.89 40.62 45.18
CA GLU A 116 4.45 41.10 43.87
C GLU A 116 5.44 40.68 42.76
N ALA A 117 6.74 40.75 43.03
CA ALA A 117 7.76 40.28 42.10
C ALA A 117 7.72 38.76 41.89
N GLU A 118 7.46 37.97 42.94
CA GLU A 118 7.24 36.52 42.85
C GLU A 118 6.00 36.19 42.01
N ILE A 119 4.87 36.86 42.25
CA ILE A 119 3.64 36.70 41.47
C ILE A 119 3.88 37.04 39.99
N ALA A 120 4.60 38.14 39.71
CA ALA A 120 4.93 38.51 38.34
C ALA A 120 5.84 37.47 37.65
N LYS A 121 6.78 36.85 38.37
CA LYS A 121 7.61 35.75 37.85
C LYS A 121 6.77 34.51 37.54
N LEU A 122 5.94 34.06 38.49
CA LEU A 122 5.05 32.91 38.31
C LEU A 122 4.06 33.14 37.17
N GLY A 123 3.48 34.34 37.05
CA GLY A 123 2.60 34.70 35.94
C GLY A 123 3.29 34.59 34.57
N LYS A 124 4.57 34.97 34.47
CA LYS A 124 5.36 34.77 33.25
C LYS A 124 5.62 33.29 32.94
N GLU A 125 5.78 32.46 33.96
CA GLU A 125 5.94 31.00 33.76
C GLU A 125 4.65 30.35 33.29
N VAL A 126 3.51 30.67 33.93
CA VAL A 126 2.19 30.19 33.50
C VAL A 126 1.90 30.57 32.05
N ALA A 127 2.18 31.82 31.67
CA ALA A 127 1.98 32.29 30.28
C ALA A 127 2.84 31.53 29.25
N LYS A 128 4.01 30.98 29.65
CA LYS A 128 4.81 30.10 28.78
C LYS A 128 4.09 28.76 28.56
N TYR A 129 3.50 28.21 29.62
CA TYR A 129 2.77 26.94 29.53
C TYR A 129 1.45 27.06 28.78
N ASP A 130 0.77 28.22 28.79
CA ASP A 130 -0.46 28.42 28.01
C ASP A 130 -0.24 28.22 26.50
N LYS A 131 0.91 28.64 25.96
CA LYS A 131 1.25 28.38 24.55
C LYS A 131 1.42 26.90 24.26
N VAL A 132 2.04 26.16 25.19
CA VAL A 132 2.22 24.70 25.07
C VAL A 132 0.87 24.00 25.15
N ARG A 133 0.00 24.43 26.07
CA ARG A 133 -1.36 23.92 26.22
C ARG A 133 -2.20 24.16 24.97
N GLY A 134 -2.09 25.33 24.34
CA GLY A 134 -2.74 25.62 23.05
C GLY A 134 -2.29 24.65 21.96
N ARG A 135 -0.97 24.48 21.77
CA ARG A 135 -0.41 23.51 20.81
C ARG A 135 -0.84 22.08 21.10
N TYR A 136 -0.86 21.68 22.38
CA TYR A 136 -1.31 20.36 22.79
C TYR A 136 -2.77 20.12 22.40
N SER A 137 -3.66 21.10 22.66
CA SER A 137 -5.07 21.01 22.26
C SER A 137 -5.21 20.87 20.75
N GLU A 138 -4.51 21.69 19.96
CA GLU A 138 -4.56 21.59 18.49
C GLU A 138 -4.06 20.25 17.98
N LEU A 139 -2.97 19.72 18.56
CA LEU A 139 -2.41 18.43 18.17
C LEU A 139 -3.34 17.28 18.55
N LYS A 140 -3.96 17.37 19.73
CA LYS A 140 -4.96 16.40 20.20
C LYS A 140 -6.18 16.37 19.27
N ASP A 141 -6.71 17.54 18.90
CA ASP A 141 -7.84 17.62 17.96
C ASP A 141 -7.46 17.08 16.57
N LYS A 142 -6.23 17.32 16.11
CA LYS A 142 -5.71 16.74 14.85
C LYS A 142 -5.61 15.22 14.94
N LEU A 143 -5.14 14.69 16.07
CA LEU A 143 -5.04 13.25 16.31
C LEU A 143 -6.44 12.61 16.31
N GLU A 144 -7.39 13.18 17.05
CA GLU A 144 -8.77 12.67 17.12
C GLU A 144 -9.47 12.69 15.75
N ARG A 145 -9.28 13.77 14.97
CA ARG A 145 -9.80 13.82 13.58
C ARG A 145 -9.14 12.78 12.68
N ALA A 146 -7.82 12.59 12.81
CA ALA A 146 -7.09 11.61 12.01
C ALA A 146 -7.49 10.18 12.36
N SER A 147 -7.68 9.86 13.65
CA SER A 147 -8.12 8.54 14.11
C SER A 147 -9.55 8.25 13.64
N ALA A 148 -10.47 9.20 13.81
CA ALA A 148 -11.85 9.06 13.35
C ALA A 148 -11.92 8.86 11.83
N ARG A 149 -11.11 9.59 11.05
CA ARG A 149 -11.02 9.40 9.60
C ARG A 149 -10.47 8.02 9.24
N LEU A 150 -9.49 7.51 9.99
CA LEU A 150 -8.92 6.18 9.78
C LEU A 150 -9.93 5.08 10.08
N GLU A 151 -10.70 5.22 11.16
CA GLU A 151 -11.78 4.28 11.50
C GLU A 151 -12.89 4.28 10.45
N ALA A 152 -13.38 5.45 10.05
CA ALA A 152 -14.37 5.56 8.99
C ALA A 152 -13.87 4.94 7.67
N LEU A 153 -12.59 5.13 7.34
CA LEU A 153 -12.01 4.51 6.16
C LEU A 153 -11.91 2.99 6.31
N ARG A 154 -11.52 2.48 7.49
CA ARG A 154 -11.49 1.04 7.78
C ARG A 154 -12.86 0.39 7.72
N GLU A 155 -13.90 1.04 8.24
CA GLU A 155 -15.29 0.57 8.10
C GLU A 155 -15.73 0.58 6.64
N SER A 156 -15.46 1.67 5.93
CA SER A 156 -15.70 1.73 4.48
C SER A 156 -14.90 0.71 3.70
N PHE A 157 -13.74 0.25 4.18
CA PHE A 157 -12.99 -0.84 3.55
C PHE A 157 -13.65 -2.19 3.79
N LYS A 158 -14.19 -2.43 4.99
CA LYS A 158 -14.88 -3.69 5.34
C LYS A 158 -16.19 -3.85 4.58
N ASP A 159 -16.98 -2.79 4.50
CA ASP A 159 -18.33 -2.84 3.91
C ASP A 159 -18.39 -2.30 2.48
N GLY A 160 -17.25 -1.85 1.95
CA GLY A 160 -17.18 -1.17 0.67
C GLY A 160 -16.95 -2.08 -0.54
N PRO A 161 -16.94 -1.46 -1.74
CA PRO A 161 -16.72 -2.16 -2.99
C PRO A 161 -15.35 -2.83 -3.08
N LEU A 162 -14.36 -2.39 -2.29
CA LEU A 162 -13.03 -3.01 -2.23
C LEU A 162 -13.03 -4.38 -1.56
N GLN A 163 -13.82 -4.60 -0.51
CA GLN A 163 -13.96 -5.92 0.09
C GLN A 163 -14.65 -6.88 -0.88
N GLN A 164 -15.70 -6.42 -1.55
CA GLN A 164 -16.38 -7.17 -2.61
C GLN A 164 -15.40 -7.53 -3.73
N LEU A 165 -14.58 -6.58 -4.18
CA LEU A 165 -13.54 -6.84 -5.19
C LEU A 165 -12.50 -7.84 -4.68
N SER A 166 -12.11 -7.75 -3.40
CA SER A 166 -11.17 -8.71 -2.80
C SER A 166 -11.74 -10.11 -2.74
N ASP A 167 -13.02 -10.26 -2.41
CA ASP A 167 -13.68 -11.55 -2.35
C ASP A 167 -13.93 -12.11 -3.77
N GLU A 168 -14.26 -11.25 -4.73
CA GLU A 168 -14.36 -11.61 -6.15
C GLU A 168 -13.01 -12.07 -6.71
N ILE A 169 -11.90 -11.40 -6.39
CA ILE A 169 -10.55 -11.85 -6.73
C ILE A 169 -10.29 -13.25 -6.17
N LYS A 170 -10.63 -13.53 -4.90
CA LYS A 170 -10.42 -14.86 -4.31
C LYS A 170 -11.24 -15.94 -5.01
N VAL A 171 -12.46 -15.62 -5.44
CA VAL A 171 -13.30 -16.55 -6.21
C VAL A 171 -12.66 -16.82 -7.57
N LEU A 172 -12.26 -15.77 -8.29
CA LEU A 172 -11.60 -15.89 -9.59
C LEU A 172 -10.28 -16.66 -9.49
N GLU A 173 -9.49 -16.45 -8.45
CA GLU A 173 -8.25 -17.20 -8.18
C GLU A 173 -8.51 -18.69 -7.93
N LYS A 174 -9.66 -19.05 -7.36
CA LYS A 174 -10.09 -20.45 -7.21
C LYS A 174 -10.63 -21.06 -8.50
N ASP A 175 -11.34 -20.29 -9.30
CA ASP A 175 -11.97 -20.77 -10.53
C ASP A 175 -10.96 -20.93 -11.68
N LEU A 176 -9.89 -20.12 -11.68
CA LEU A 176 -8.81 -20.16 -12.68
C LEU A 176 -8.22 -21.58 -12.90
N PRO A 177 -7.78 -22.31 -11.85
CA PRO A 177 -7.22 -23.65 -12.02
C PRO A 177 -8.26 -24.67 -12.50
N GLU A 178 -9.54 -24.53 -12.14
CA GLU A 178 -10.59 -25.40 -12.67
C GLU A 178 -10.82 -25.17 -14.17
N CYS A 179 -10.86 -23.91 -14.59
CA CYS A 179 -10.94 -23.54 -16.00
C CYS A 179 -9.72 -24.02 -16.78
N ASP A 180 -8.51 -23.87 -16.24
CA ASP A 180 -7.28 -24.38 -16.85
C ASP A 180 -7.27 -25.91 -16.97
N ALA A 181 -7.77 -26.61 -15.95
CA ALA A 181 -7.90 -28.08 -15.99
C ALA A 181 -8.88 -28.52 -17.08
N LYS A 182 -10.05 -27.88 -17.16
CA LYS A 182 -11.04 -28.12 -18.23
C LYS A 182 -10.48 -27.80 -19.60
N LEU A 183 -9.72 -26.71 -19.74
CA LEU A 183 -9.08 -26.33 -21.00
C LEU A 183 -8.07 -27.41 -21.45
N ARG A 184 -7.26 -27.92 -20.53
CA ARG A 184 -6.30 -29.01 -20.81
C ARG A 184 -7.02 -30.29 -21.23
N GLU A 185 -8.07 -30.66 -20.53
CA GLU A 185 -8.88 -31.84 -20.86
C GLU A 185 -9.49 -31.72 -22.27
N MET A 186 -10.16 -30.59 -22.55
CA MET A 186 -10.79 -30.36 -23.86
C MET A 186 -9.75 -30.28 -24.99
N THR A 187 -8.57 -29.72 -24.72
CA THR A 187 -7.47 -29.70 -25.70
C THR A 187 -6.96 -31.10 -25.98
N GLN A 188 -6.89 -31.97 -24.97
CA GLN A 188 -6.48 -33.36 -25.16
C GLN A 188 -7.53 -34.17 -25.93
N GLN A 189 -8.81 -34.01 -25.58
CA GLN A 189 -9.92 -34.61 -26.34
C GLN A 189 -9.93 -34.15 -27.80
N ALA A 190 -9.68 -32.86 -28.05
CA ALA A 190 -9.58 -32.32 -29.41
C ALA A 190 -8.43 -32.95 -30.21
N LYS A 191 -7.25 -33.14 -29.58
CA LYS A 191 -6.13 -33.85 -30.22
C LYS A 191 -6.47 -35.30 -30.54
N GLU A 192 -7.06 -36.03 -29.60
CA GLU A 192 -7.46 -37.43 -29.83
C GLU A 192 -8.50 -37.57 -30.94
N LEU A 193 -9.48 -36.66 -30.99
CA LEU A 193 -10.47 -36.62 -32.08
C LEU A 193 -9.82 -36.29 -33.42
N ASN A 194 -8.88 -35.36 -33.45
CA ASN A 194 -8.14 -35.01 -34.66
C ASN A 194 -7.29 -36.19 -35.17
N ASP A 195 -6.61 -36.90 -34.28
CA ASP A 195 -5.83 -38.10 -34.62
C ASP A 195 -6.75 -39.23 -35.14
N ARG A 196 -7.94 -39.40 -34.55
CA ARG A 196 -8.95 -40.32 -35.06
C ARG A 196 -9.43 -39.93 -36.45
N ILE A 197 -9.72 -38.64 -36.68
CA ILE A 197 -10.13 -38.14 -38.00
C ILE A 197 -9.04 -38.44 -39.04
N ASN A 198 -7.77 -38.13 -38.74
CA ASN A 198 -6.65 -38.43 -39.64
C ASN A 198 -6.54 -39.92 -39.94
N ALA A 199 -6.67 -40.78 -38.93
CA ALA A 199 -6.64 -42.24 -39.13
C ALA A 199 -7.83 -42.73 -39.98
N TYR A 200 -9.02 -42.14 -39.82
CA TYR A 200 -10.17 -42.43 -40.67
C TYR A 200 -9.98 -41.95 -42.11
N GLU A 201 -9.38 -40.77 -42.31
CA GLU A 201 -9.06 -40.25 -43.64
C GLU A 201 -8.03 -41.12 -44.36
N GLU A 202 -6.99 -41.57 -43.68
CA GLU A 202 -6.01 -42.51 -44.22
C GLU A 202 -6.66 -43.85 -44.58
N ARG A 203 -7.47 -44.43 -43.68
CA ARG A 203 -8.22 -45.66 -43.98
C ARG A 203 -9.13 -45.49 -45.18
N LYS A 204 -9.85 -44.36 -45.27
CA LYS A 204 -10.73 -44.05 -46.40
C LYS A 204 -9.94 -43.92 -47.71
N ARG A 205 -8.78 -43.25 -47.70
CA ARG A 205 -7.89 -43.16 -48.87
C ARG A 205 -7.38 -44.53 -49.30
N ASN A 206 -6.94 -45.36 -48.35
CA ASN A 206 -6.46 -46.71 -48.61
C ASN A 206 -7.56 -47.60 -49.20
N GLU A 207 -8.76 -47.55 -48.62
CA GLU A 207 -9.93 -48.29 -49.11
C GLU A 207 -10.32 -47.82 -50.51
N GLN A 208 -10.39 -46.50 -50.75
CA GLN A 208 -10.66 -45.95 -52.07
C GLN A 208 -9.61 -46.38 -53.10
N ALA A 209 -8.33 -46.37 -52.73
CA ALA A 209 -7.25 -46.85 -53.60
C ALA A 209 -7.36 -48.36 -53.88
N PHE A 210 -7.79 -49.16 -52.90
CA PHE A 210 -8.04 -50.59 -53.09
C PHE A 210 -9.22 -50.84 -54.02
N ILE A 211 -10.35 -50.15 -53.81
CA ILE A 211 -11.54 -50.22 -54.67
C ILE A 211 -11.19 -49.79 -56.10
N GLU A 212 -10.43 -48.71 -56.30
CA GLU A 212 -10.06 -48.24 -57.62
C GLU A 212 -9.13 -49.23 -58.34
N LYS A 213 -8.18 -49.84 -57.62
CA LYS A 213 -7.34 -50.94 -58.15
C LYS A 213 -8.18 -52.15 -58.52
N ALA A 214 -9.07 -52.62 -57.63
CA ALA A 214 -9.95 -53.76 -57.87
C ALA A 214 -10.89 -53.52 -59.06
N LYS A 215 -11.43 -52.31 -59.20
CA LYS A 215 -12.24 -51.91 -60.36
C LYS A 215 -11.41 -51.93 -61.65
N ARG A 216 -10.18 -51.42 -61.64
CA ARG A 216 -9.28 -51.48 -62.82
C ARG A 216 -8.91 -52.90 -63.20
N THR A 217 -8.65 -53.79 -62.24
CA THR A 217 -8.34 -55.20 -62.53
C THR A 217 -9.57 -55.92 -63.08
N ALA A 218 -10.73 -55.75 -62.44
CA ALA A 218 -11.98 -56.33 -62.93
C ALA A 218 -12.35 -55.83 -64.34
N GLN A 219 -12.16 -54.54 -64.62
CA GLN A 219 -12.38 -53.99 -65.97
C GLN A 219 -11.44 -54.63 -67.00
N LYS A 220 -10.14 -54.74 -66.69
CA LYS A 220 -9.18 -55.41 -67.58
C LYS A 220 -9.53 -56.87 -67.83
N GLU A 221 -9.96 -57.59 -66.80
CA GLU A 221 -10.39 -58.98 -66.91
C GLU A 221 -11.67 -59.11 -67.75
N SER A 222 -12.64 -58.21 -67.55
CA SER A 222 -13.85 -58.13 -68.34
C SER A 222 -13.54 -57.83 -69.82
N ASP A 223 -12.74 -56.82 -70.11
CA ASP A 223 -12.34 -56.46 -71.48
C ASP A 223 -11.55 -57.60 -72.15
N ALA A 224 -10.70 -58.31 -71.39
CA ALA A 224 -9.98 -59.48 -71.88
C ALA A 224 -10.91 -60.68 -72.14
N ALA A 225 -11.89 -60.91 -71.26
CA ALA A 225 -12.90 -61.94 -71.44
C ALA A 225 -13.80 -61.64 -72.64
N GLU A 226 -14.18 -60.38 -72.85
CA GLU A 226 -14.98 -59.93 -73.99
C GLU A 226 -14.21 -60.10 -75.31
N LYS A 227 -12.92 -59.75 -75.35
CA LYS A 227 -12.04 -60.05 -76.50
C LYS A 227 -11.94 -61.54 -76.79
N ARG A 228 -11.81 -62.38 -75.75
CA ARG A 228 -11.78 -63.85 -75.90
C ARG A 228 -13.12 -64.38 -76.40
N LEU A 229 -14.24 -63.86 -75.91
CA LEU A 229 -15.58 -64.20 -76.37
C LEU A 229 -15.75 -63.83 -77.85
N GLU A 230 -15.34 -62.64 -78.25
CA GLU A 230 -15.43 -62.16 -79.64
C GLU A 230 -14.56 -63.01 -80.57
N GLN A 231 -13.36 -63.38 -80.13
CA GLN A 231 -12.49 -64.27 -80.88
C GLN A 231 -13.08 -65.68 -81.00
N ALA A 232 -13.62 -66.24 -79.91
CA ALA A 232 -14.33 -67.52 -79.93
C ALA A 232 -15.58 -67.50 -80.81
N LYS A 233 -16.34 -66.39 -80.84
CA LYS A 233 -17.47 -66.21 -81.77
C LYS A 233 -17.01 -66.22 -83.23
N ARG A 234 -15.96 -65.48 -83.57
CA ARG A 234 -15.38 -65.48 -84.93
C ARG A 234 -14.89 -66.86 -85.33
N ASP A 235 -14.24 -67.58 -84.40
CA ASP A 235 -13.78 -68.93 -84.66
C ASP A 235 -14.96 -69.91 -84.81
N PHE A 236 -16.03 -69.73 -84.02
CA PHE A 236 -17.29 -70.48 -84.17
C PHE A 236 -17.98 -70.21 -85.51
N GLU A 237 -18.07 -68.96 -85.95
CA GLU A 237 -18.60 -68.59 -87.27
C GLU A 237 -17.80 -69.24 -88.39
N LYS A 238 -16.46 -69.15 -88.36
CA LYS A 238 -15.59 -69.84 -89.34
C LYS A 238 -15.80 -71.35 -89.34
N LEU A 239 -15.88 -71.98 -88.17
CA LEU A 239 -16.15 -73.42 -88.07
C LEU A 239 -17.54 -73.75 -88.60
N SER A 240 -18.55 -72.94 -88.29
CA SER A 240 -19.93 -73.09 -88.80
C SER A 240 -19.98 -72.97 -90.33
N ASP A 241 -19.30 -72.00 -90.92
CA ASP A 241 -19.19 -71.84 -92.37
C ASP A 241 -18.44 -73.01 -93.02
N SER A 242 -17.39 -73.52 -92.37
CA SER A 242 -16.71 -74.72 -92.82
C SER A 242 -17.62 -75.96 -92.73
N LEU A 243 -18.48 -76.04 -91.71
CA LEU A 243 -19.44 -77.14 -91.51
C LEU A 243 -20.55 -77.10 -92.57
N THR A 244 -21.08 -75.91 -92.89
CA THR A 244 -22.09 -75.75 -93.94
C THR A 244 -21.50 -76.03 -95.31
N SER A 245 -20.28 -75.56 -95.60
CA SER A 245 -19.56 -75.87 -96.83
C SER A 245 -19.31 -77.38 -96.97
N THR A 246 -18.77 -78.03 -95.93
CA THR A 246 -18.54 -79.48 -95.94
C THR A 246 -19.84 -80.26 -96.07
N ARG A 247 -20.92 -79.88 -95.39
CA ARG A 247 -22.26 -80.45 -95.61
C ARG A 247 -22.75 -80.27 -97.04
N GLY A 248 -22.53 -79.10 -97.64
CA GLY A 248 -22.84 -78.84 -99.05
C GLY A 248 -22.05 -79.77 -99.97
N THR A 249 -20.74 -79.91 -99.77
CA THR A 249 -19.92 -80.86 -100.54
C THR A 249 -20.39 -82.30 -100.35
N LEU A 250 -20.76 -82.69 -99.13
CA LEU A 250 -21.25 -84.02 -98.81
C LEU A 250 -22.59 -84.29 -99.51
N ALA A 251 -23.49 -83.30 -99.59
CA ALA A 251 -24.72 -83.38 -100.36
C ALA A 251 -24.46 -83.53 -101.86
N THR A 252 -23.55 -82.74 -102.44
CA THR A 252 -23.18 -82.87 -103.85
C THR A 252 -22.53 -84.20 -104.17
N MET A 253 -21.67 -84.73 -103.28
CA MET A 253 -21.07 -86.06 -103.43
C MET A 253 -22.12 -87.17 -103.32
N LYS A 254 -23.08 -87.06 -102.41
CA LYS A 254 -24.22 -88.00 -102.35
C LYS A 254 -25.06 -87.97 -103.63
N GLU A 255 -25.31 -86.79 -104.19
CA GLU A 255 -26.06 -86.66 -105.44
C GLU A 255 -25.27 -87.21 -106.63
N GLN A 256 -23.94 -87.04 -106.66
CA GLN A 256 -23.07 -87.67 -107.65
C GLN A 256 -23.07 -89.19 -107.52
N ILE A 257 -23.01 -89.74 -106.30
CA ILE A 257 -23.12 -91.18 -106.04
C ILE A 257 -24.47 -91.71 -106.54
N ALA A 258 -25.58 -91.02 -106.26
CA ALA A 258 -26.90 -91.44 -106.75
C ALA A 258 -26.99 -91.44 -108.29
N LYS A 259 -26.40 -90.43 -108.96
CA LYS A 259 -26.33 -90.38 -110.43
C LYS A 259 -25.45 -91.50 -111.01
N GLU A 260 -24.31 -91.78 -110.38
CA GLU A 260 -23.43 -92.89 -110.75
C GLU A 260 -24.13 -94.25 -110.53
N GLU A 261 -24.91 -94.40 -109.46
CA GLU A 261 -25.71 -95.60 -109.18
C GLU A 261 -26.82 -95.80 -110.22
N GLU A 262 -27.54 -94.74 -110.63
CA GLU A 262 -28.50 -94.80 -111.74
C GLU A 262 -27.83 -95.14 -113.09
N ALA A 263 -26.67 -94.53 -113.37
CA ALA A 263 -25.88 -94.84 -114.56
C ALA A 263 -25.43 -96.32 -114.55
N LEU A 264 -25.00 -96.84 -113.40
CA LEU A 264 -24.63 -98.24 -113.23
C LEU A 264 -25.83 -99.17 -113.45
N LEU A 265 -27.02 -98.80 -112.94
CA LEU A 265 -28.26 -99.57 -113.10
C LEU A 265 -28.67 -99.65 -114.58
N SER A 266 -28.62 -98.53 -115.30
CA SER A 266 -28.92 -98.49 -116.74
C SER A 266 -27.87 -99.22 -117.59
N SER A 267 -26.59 -99.21 -117.18
CA SER A 267 -25.55 -100.01 -117.82
C SER A 267 -25.74 -101.49 -117.58
N LYS A 268 -26.19 -101.91 -116.38
CA LYS A 268 -26.53 -103.31 -116.08
C LYS A 268 -27.71 -103.78 -116.92
N SER A 269 -28.80 -103.00 -117.02
CA SER A 269 -29.93 -103.38 -117.87
C SER A 269 -29.55 -103.49 -119.35
N ARG A 270 -28.63 -102.65 -119.84
CA ARG A 270 -28.07 -102.77 -121.20
C ARG A 270 -27.24 -104.04 -121.37
N VAL A 271 -26.47 -104.44 -120.36
CA VAL A 271 -25.72 -105.70 -120.38
C VAL A 271 -26.68 -106.90 -120.39
N ASP A 272 -27.76 -106.85 -119.63
CA ASP A 272 -28.81 -107.88 -119.61
C ASP A 272 -29.53 -107.96 -120.98
N GLU A 273 -29.89 -106.83 -121.60
CA GLU A 273 -30.45 -106.81 -122.97
C GLU A 273 -29.50 -107.39 -124.02
N PHE A 274 -28.19 -107.11 -123.91
CA PHE A 274 -27.21 -107.71 -124.79
C PHE A 274 -27.04 -109.21 -124.53
N HIS A 275 -27.16 -109.66 -123.28
CA HIS A 275 -27.18 -111.09 -122.93
C HIS A 275 -28.38 -111.80 -123.54
N ASP A 276 -29.58 -111.23 -123.44
CA ASP A 276 -30.81 -111.79 -124.03
C ASP A 276 -30.73 -111.84 -125.56
N ARG A 277 -30.11 -110.83 -126.18
CA ARG A 277 -29.84 -110.82 -127.64
C ARG A 277 -28.84 -111.89 -128.07
N ILE A 278 -27.81 -112.16 -127.28
CA ILE A 278 -26.84 -113.22 -127.56
C ILE A 278 -27.52 -114.59 -127.43
N ALA A 279 -28.31 -114.81 -126.38
CA ALA A 279 -29.08 -116.04 -126.18
C ALA A 279 -30.06 -116.31 -127.34
N ALA A 280 -30.74 -115.27 -127.85
CA ALA A 280 -31.64 -115.39 -129.00
C ALA A 280 -30.93 -115.72 -130.33
N ILE A 281 -29.66 -115.31 -130.50
CA ILE A 281 -28.85 -115.62 -131.68
C ILE A 281 -28.31 -117.05 -131.60
N GLU A 282 -27.96 -117.53 -130.41
CA GLU A 282 -27.52 -118.92 -130.20
C GLU A 282 -28.65 -119.93 -130.41
N GLU A 283 -29.89 -119.61 -130.00
CA GLU A 283 -31.09 -120.42 -130.27
C GLU A 283 -31.36 -120.54 -131.78
N ARG A 284 -31.21 -119.46 -132.56
CA ARG A 284 -31.35 -119.50 -134.02
C ARG A 284 -30.28 -120.35 -134.73
N ARG A 285 -29.14 -120.57 -134.08
CA ARG A 285 -28.02 -121.34 -134.66
C ARG A 285 -28.19 -122.85 -134.46
N LYS A 286 -28.92 -123.29 -133.43
CA LYS A 286 -29.16 -124.71 -133.14
C LYS A 286 -30.25 -125.38 -133.98
N VAL A 287 -31.10 -124.62 -134.68
CA VAL A 287 -32.17 -125.16 -135.53
C VAL A 287 -31.70 -125.37 -136.99
N ALA A 288 -30.44 -125.02 -137.31
CA ALA A 288 -29.88 -125.08 -138.67
C ALA A 288 -28.88 -126.24 -138.91
N GLU A 289 -28.81 -127.23 -138.02
CA GLU A 289 -28.08 -128.50 -138.18
C GLU A 289 -28.98 -129.69 -137.82
#